data_AF-A0A1J5TJ26-F1
#
_entry.id   AF-A0A1J5TJ26-F1
#
_cell.length_a   1.000
_cell.length_b   1.000
_cell.length_c   1.000
_cell.angle_alpha   90.00
_cell.angle_beta   90.00
_cell.angle_gamma   90.00
#
_symmetry.space_group_name_H-M   'P 1'
#
loop_
_entity.id
_entity.type
_entity.pdbx_description
1 polymer ?
#
loop_
_entity_poly.entity_id
_entity_poly.type
_entity_poly.pdbx_seq_one_letter_code
_entity_poly.pdbx_strand_id
1 'polypeptide(L)'
;MEERGNKTIICSVLFLDIAEYSKKSVSGQISLKERFNAFLSIAIRDVPVNDRIILDTGDGAAISFLGDISDALHAALSMRSSLLNEGVRMEPPLLVRIGVNLGPVRLVKDINGQPNIVGDGINVAQRVMGFADPGQILVSRSYYDAVSRLSQEYAGMFHYQGSRTDKHVREHEVYAIGYPGDFTSTQRTLAKQSRHAGATGFDAALFRLENYWDIFVGTMARWERFAVATFRDASAKQRVAYVGVAVVAAFLLVALMVKLASRPEPKPAQIASIEPVKTDKLQASSVAETEQAKIAKEAAKEVKETPREVDADAKKAARKSRKIAAAEEKARDAKKSARIRTLAETTGAPAVVSLGVLPWGEIYLDGRMQGVSPPLMELQVVEGQHEIKIRNTTFPTVTRLITVKSGEKIKIRHRFAN
;
A
#
# COMPACT_ATOMS: atom_id res chain seq x y z
N MET A 1 -14.16 11.65 38.27
CA MET A 1 -13.11 11.27 37.28
C MET A 1 -12.35 12.52 36.80
N GLU A 2 -12.00 13.44 37.71
CA GLU A 2 -11.61 14.84 37.37
C GLU A 2 -10.10 15.16 37.49
N GLU A 3 -9.25 14.25 37.97
CA GLU A 3 -7.82 14.52 38.18
C GLU A 3 -6.87 14.11 37.03
N ARG A 4 -7.38 13.67 35.88
CA ARG A 4 -6.52 13.19 34.77
C ARG A 4 -6.04 14.30 33.81
N GLY A 5 -6.56 15.52 33.92
CA GLY A 5 -6.36 16.60 32.92
C GLY A 5 -4.94 17.16 32.78
N ASN A 6 -3.97 16.67 33.55
CA ASN A 6 -2.56 17.08 33.45
C ASN A 6 -1.56 15.92 33.56
N LYS A 7 -2.03 14.66 33.60
CA LYS A 7 -1.15 13.51 33.78
C LYS A 7 -0.43 13.19 32.47
N THR A 8 0.89 12.99 32.57
CA THR A 8 1.67 12.38 31.50
C THR A 8 1.44 10.88 31.53
N ILE A 9 1.09 10.33 30.38
CA ILE A 9 0.87 8.90 30.18
C ILE A 9 1.75 8.44 29.02
N ILE A 10 2.17 7.18 29.05
CA ILE A 10 2.79 6.54 27.89
C ILE A 10 1.68 5.85 27.12
N CYS A 11 1.56 6.14 25.83
CA CYS A 11 0.55 5.52 24.99
C CYS A 11 1.08 5.31 23.57
N SER A 12 0.40 4.43 22.82
CA SER A 12 0.70 4.22 21.40
C SER A 12 0.01 5.29 20.59
N VAL A 13 0.74 5.95 19.69
CA VAL A 13 0.22 6.97 18.79
C VAL A 13 0.38 6.49 17.36
N LEU A 14 -0.74 6.29 16.67
CA LEU A 14 -0.82 6.02 15.24
C LEU A 14 -1.06 7.34 14.52
N PHE A 15 -0.19 7.70 13.59
CA PHE A 15 -0.30 8.88 12.76
C PHE A 15 -0.45 8.46 11.31
N LEU A 16 -1.46 8.98 10.62
CA LEU A 16 -1.72 8.69 9.21
C LEU A 16 -1.95 9.98 8.44
N ASP A 17 -1.46 10.06 7.22
CA ASP A 17 -1.81 11.13 6.28
C ASP A 17 -2.05 10.63 4.86
N ILE A 18 -2.81 11.39 4.09
CA ILE A 18 -3.08 11.11 2.68
C ILE A 18 -1.99 11.78 1.83
N ALA A 19 -1.22 10.99 1.11
CA ALA A 19 -0.14 11.47 0.26
C ALA A 19 -0.70 12.37 -0.86
N GLU A 20 -0.04 13.52 -1.07
CA GLU A 20 -0.40 14.51 -2.09
C GLU A 20 -1.84 15.06 -2.02
N TYR A 21 -2.50 14.99 -0.86
CA TYR A 21 -3.88 15.45 -0.66
C TYR A 21 -4.13 16.87 -1.16
N SER A 22 -3.25 17.82 -0.79
CA SER A 22 -3.37 19.23 -1.15
C SER A 22 -3.20 19.51 -2.65
N LYS A 23 -2.63 18.58 -3.43
CA LYS A 23 -2.50 18.70 -4.89
C LYS A 23 -3.77 18.31 -5.65
N LYS A 24 -4.78 17.75 -4.96
CA LYS A 24 -6.03 17.30 -5.58
C LYS A 24 -7.06 18.42 -5.65
N SER A 25 -7.99 18.33 -6.61
CA SER A 25 -9.16 19.21 -6.66
C SER A 25 -9.98 19.08 -5.37
N VAL A 26 -10.83 20.08 -5.07
CA VAL A 26 -11.72 20.05 -3.90
C VAL A 26 -12.60 18.78 -3.92
N SER A 27 -13.14 18.40 -5.07
CA SER A 27 -13.90 17.15 -5.23
C SER A 27 -13.05 15.90 -4.95
N GLY A 28 -11.79 15.89 -5.41
CA GLY A 28 -10.85 14.81 -5.13
C GLY A 28 -10.49 14.72 -3.65
N GLN A 29 -10.29 15.87 -2.99
CA GLN A 29 -10.03 15.95 -1.55
C GLN A 29 -11.19 15.39 -0.73
N ILE A 30 -12.43 15.78 -1.06
CA ILE A 30 -13.64 15.24 -0.42
C ILE A 30 -13.71 13.72 -0.58
N SER A 31 -13.57 13.22 -1.81
CA SER A 31 -13.59 11.78 -2.08
C SER A 31 -12.50 10.99 -1.36
N LEU A 32 -11.29 11.55 -1.25
CA LEU A 32 -10.19 10.93 -0.50
C LEU A 32 -10.48 10.91 0.99
N LYS A 33 -10.99 12.01 1.56
CA LYS A 33 -11.28 12.12 2.99
C LYS A 33 -12.43 11.21 3.42
N GLU A 34 -13.49 11.11 2.61
CA GLU A 34 -14.62 10.21 2.88
C GLU A 34 -14.17 8.74 2.95
N ARG A 35 -13.38 8.30 1.97
CA ARG A 35 -12.83 6.94 1.94
C ARG A 35 -11.84 6.69 3.08
N PHE A 36 -10.95 7.64 3.34
CA PHE A 36 -10.03 7.57 4.46
C PHE A 36 -10.78 7.41 5.79
N ASN A 37 -11.80 8.23 6.04
CA ASN A 37 -12.61 8.17 7.26
C ASN A 37 -13.37 6.84 7.37
N ALA A 38 -13.89 6.31 6.26
CA ALA A 38 -14.57 5.01 6.25
C ALA A 38 -13.61 3.86 6.64
N PHE A 39 -12.41 3.83 6.08
CA PHE A 39 -11.40 2.81 6.43
C PHE A 39 -10.88 2.98 7.85
N LEU A 40 -10.65 4.22 8.29
CA LEU A 40 -10.22 4.51 9.64
C LEU A 40 -11.26 4.03 10.66
N SER A 41 -12.54 4.29 10.41
CA SER A 41 -13.65 3.85 11.25
C SER A 41 -13.70 2.32 11.39
N ILE A 42 -13.47 1.59 10.29
CA ILE A 42 -13.35 0.12 10.31
C ILE A 42 -12.12 -0.30 11.13
N ALA A 43 -10.98 0.35 10.92
CA ALA A 43 -9.71 -0.01 11.55
C ALA A 43 -9.71 0.12 13.06
N ILE A 44 -10.48 1.07 13.60
CA ILE A 44 -10.55 1.31 15.04
C ILE A 44 -11.83 0.75 15.68
N ARG A 45 -12.77 0.18 14.92
CA ARG A 45 -14.13 -0.15 15.42
C ARG A 45 -14.14 -0.91 16.75
N ASP A 46 -13.20 -1.82 16.95
CA ASP A 46 -13.17 -2.72 18.10
C ASP A 46 -12.40 -2.13 19.31
N VAL A 47 -11.87 -0.90 19.18
CA VAL A 47 -11.22 -0.13 20.26
C VAL A 47 -12.28 0.74 20.99
N PRO A 48 -12.43 0.63 22.32
CA PRO A 48 -13.37 1.44 23.07
C PRO A 48 -13.15 2.95 22.89
N VAL A 49 -14.24 3.72 22.84
CA VAL A 49 -14.16 5.19 22.67
C VAL A 49 -13.37 5.87 23.79
N ASN A 50 -13.47 5.36 25.02
CA ASN A 50 -12.74 5.91 26.17
C ASN A 50 -11.24 5.55 26.17
N ASP A 51 -10.84 4.56 25.38
CA ASP A 51 -9.46 4.08 25.29
C ASP A 51 -8.76 4.64 24.07
N ARG A 52 -9.37 5.61 23.38
CA ARG A 52 -8.75 6.31 22.25
C ARG A 52 -9.07 7.79 22.22
N ILE A 53 -8.12 8.57 21.73
CA ILE A 53 -8.32 9.98 21.37
C ILE A 53 -7.97 10.14 19.91
N ILE A 54 -8.91 10.68 19.13
CA ILE A 54 -8.77 10.86 17.68
C ILE A 54 -8.65 12.35 17.39
N LEU A 55 -7.65 12.71 16.60
CA LEU A 55 -7.33 14.07 16.19
C LEU A 55 -7.36 14.12 14.67
N ASP A 56 -8.23 14.95 14.11
CA ASP A 56 -8.23 15.20 12.68
C ASP A 56 -7.14 16.22 12.33
N THR A 57 -6.26 15.87 11.37
CA THR A 57 -5.19 16.75 10.89
C THR A 57 -5.57 17.47 9.59
N GLY A 58 -6.80 17.30 9.12
CA GLY A 58 -7.30 17.76 7.82
C GLY A 58 -7.10 16.68 6.75
N ASP A 59 -5.85 16.42 6.38
CA ASP A 59 -5.46 15.44 5.36
C ASP A 59 -5.20 14.03 5.91
N GLY A 60 -5.45 13.82 7.20
CA GLY A 60 -5.10 12.59 7.90
C GLY A 60 -5.77 12.47 9.25
N ALA A 61 -5.14 11.71 10.15
CA ALA A 61 -5.56 11.59 11.55
C ALA A 61 -4.39 11.16 12.43
N ALA A 62 -4.44 11.56 13.70
CA ALA A 62 -3.64 10.98 14.77
C ALA A 62 -4.56 10.31 15.80
N ILE A 63 -4.24 9.09 16.18
CA ILE A 63 -4.99 8.32 17.16
C ILE A 63 -4.05 7.90 18.28
N SER A 64 -4.39 8.27 19.50
CA SER A 64 -3.72 7.76 20.70
C SER A 64 -4.53 6.67 21.34
N PHE A 65 -3.93 5.49 21.48
CA PHE A 65 -4.50 4.32 22.14
C PHE A 65 -4.04 4.31 23.59
N LEU A 66 -4.97 4.57 24.50
CA LEU A 66 -4.76 4.69 25.94
C LEU A 66 -4.82 3.33 26.65
N GLY A 67 -5.32 2.30 25.95
CA GLY A 67 -5.45 0.92 26.41
C GLY A 67 -4.28 0.04 25.97
N ASP A 68 -4.56 -0.97 25.15
CA ASP A 68 -3.56 -1.95 24.71
C ASP A 68 -2.60 -1.36 23.67
N ILE A 69 -1.32 -1.69 23.78
CA ILE A 69 -0.29 -1.25 22.83
C ILE A 69 -0.52 -1.89 21.44
N SER A 70 -1.11 -3.10 21.41
CA SER A 70 -1.45 -3.88 20.22
C SER A 70 -2.55 -3.25 19.39
N ASP A 71 -3.42 -2.41 19.98
CA ASP A 71 -4.52 -1.76 19.27
C ASP A 71 -4.00 -0.90 18.10
N ALA A 72 -2.88 -0.22 18.29
CA ALA A 72 -2.24 0.57 17.23
C ALA A 72 -1.73 -0.31 16.08
N LEU A 73 -1.20 -1.50 16.38
CA LEU A 73 -0.75 -2.46 15.36
C LEU A 73 -1.94 -3.00 14.58
N HIS A 74 -3.00 -3.42 15.27
CA HIS A 74 -4.22 -3.93 14.63
C HIS A 74 -4.89 -2.88 13.75
N ALA A 75 -5.00 -1.64 14.23
CA ALA A 75 -5.53 -0.54 13.46
C ALA A 75 -4.68 -0.24 12.21
N ALA A 76 -3.35 -0.19 12.33
CA ALA A 76 -2.45 0.02 11.20
C ALA A 76 -2.57 -1.08 10.14
N LEU A 77 -2.62 -2.35 10.57
CA LEU A 77 -2.78 -3.50 9.68
C LEU A 77 -4.16 -3.54 9.01
N SER A 78 -5.22 -3.20 9.73
CA SER A 78 -6.59 -3.11 9.19
C SER A 78 -6.72 -2.00 8.16
N MET A 79 -6.13 -0.83 8.44
CA MET A 79 -6.06 0.29 7.50
C MET A 79 -5.35 -0.14 6.20
N ARG A 80 -4.16 -0.74 6.32
CA ARG A 80 -3.42 -1.24 5.15
C ARG A 80 -4.20 -2.29 4.37
N SER A 81 -4.87 -3.23 5.05
CA SER A 81 -5.71 -4.24 4.40
C SER A 81 -6.85 -3.60 3.60
N SER A 82 -7.49 -2.57 4.13
CA SER A 82 -8.56 -1.85 3.43
C SER A 82 -8.04 -1.13 2.17
N LEU A 83 -6.89 -0.46 2.29
CA LEU A 83 -6.23 0.22 1.17
C LEU A 83 -5.84 -0.75 0.04
N LEU A 84 -5.28 -1.92 0.39
CA LEU A 84 -4.93 -2.95 -0.60
C LEU A 84 -6.17 -3.54 -1.30
N ASN A 85 -7.28 -3.70 -0.56
CA ASN A 85 -8.52 -4.26 -1.12
C ASN A 85 -9.27 -3.28 -2.03
N GLU A 86 -9.15 -1.96 -1.81
CA GLU A 86 -9.70 -0.95 -2.71
C GLU A 86 -9.00 -1.01 -4.08
N GLY A 87 -7.67 -1.14 -4.06
CA GLY A 87 -6.83 -1.15 -5.25
C GLY A 87 -6.84 0.17 -6.01
N VAL A 88 -6.17 0.21 -7.17
CA VAL A 88 -6.05 1.39 -8.05
C VAL A 88 -7.33 1.64 -8.88
N ARG A 89 -8.50 1.21 -8.37
CA ARG A 89 -9.75 1.20 -9.15
C ARG A 89 -10.48 2.55 -9.13
N MET A 90 -10.07 3.43 -8.22
CA MET A 90 -10.68 4.72 -7.99
C MET A 90 -9.68 5.82 -8.31
N GLU A 91 -10.13 6.87 -9.01
CA GLU A 91 -9.33 8.08 -9.30
C GLU A 91 -9.90 9.25 -8.48
N PRO A 92 -9.08 9.94 -7.65
CA PRO A 92 -7.67 9.65 -7.38
C PRO A 92 -7.48 8.41 -6.48
N PRO A 93 -6.34 7.70 -6.58
CA PRO A 93 -6.02 6.61 -5.68
C PRO A 93 -5.84 7.12 -4.25
N LEU A 94 -6.37 6.38 -3.27
CA LEU A 94 -6.16 6.67 -1.86
C LEU A 94 -4.81 6.09 -1.42
N LEU A 95 -3.83 6.97 -1.25
CA LEU A 95 -2.48 6.63 -0.84
C LEU A 95 -2.22 7.20 0.55
N VAL A 96 -1.91 6.36 1.53
CA VAL A 96 -1.79 6.76 2.93
C VAL A 96 -0.43 6.36 3.49
N ARG A 97 0.25 7.28 4.17
CA ARG A 97 1.46 6.95 4.95
C ARG A 97 1.07 6.68 6.39
N ILE A 98 1.73 5.71 7.03
CA ILE A 98 1.38 5.28 8.38
C ILE A 98 2.63 5.24 9.26
N GLY A 99 2.58 5.91 10.40
CA GLY A 99 3.62 5.88 11.43
C GLY A 99 3.06 5.51 12.79
N VAL A 100 3.79 4.70 13.56
CA VAL A 100 3.43 4.35 14.94
C VAL A 100 4.57 4.67 15.89
N ASN A 101 4.25 5.26 17.03
CA ASN A 101 5.21 5.49 18.11
C ASN A 101 4.61 5.11 19.47
N LEU A 102 5.45 4.63 20.38
CA LEU A 102 5.14 4.52 21.80
C LEU A 102 5.89 5.63 22.54
N GLY A 103 5.20 6.51 23.26
CA GLY A 103 5.88 7.60 23.95
C GLY A 103 4.99 8.41 24.88
N PRO A 104 5.58 9.38 25.59
CA PRO A 104 4.87 10.22 26.54
C PRO A 104 3.97 11.24 25.84
N VAL A 105 2.71 11.29 26.27
CA VAL A 105 1.74 12.32 25.92
C VAL A 105 1.06 12.84 27.20
N ARG A 106 0.57 14.07 27.15
CA ARG A 106 -0.25 14.68 28.19
C ARG A 106 -1.66 14.84 27.66
N LEU A 107 -2.62 14.39 28.44
CA LEU A 107 -4.03 14.64 28.19
C LEU A 107 -4.34 16.09 28.52
N VAL A 108 -4.98 16.79 27.59
CA VAL A 108 -5.45 18.17 27.75
C VAL A 108 -6.88 18.27 27.22
N LYS A 109 -7.55 19.38 27.50
CA LYS A 109 -8.82 19.73 26.84
C LYS A 109 -8.55 20.77 25.78
N ASP A 110 -9.17 20.63 24.62
CA ASP A 110 -9.10 21.65 23.56
C ASP A 110 -10.00 22.86 23.88
N ILE A 111 -10.04 23.82 22.94
CA ILE A 111 -10.88 25.02 23.05
C ILE A 111 -12.39 24.73 23.16
N ASN A 112 -12.83 23.55 22.74
CA ASN A 112 -14.22 23.09 22.78
C ASN A 112 -14.49 22.17 23.98
N GLY A 113 -13.51 22.00 24.88
CA GLY A 113 -13.61 21.12 26.05
C GLY A 113 -13.46 19.63 25.75
N GLN A 114 -13.13 19.24 24.52
CA GLN A 114 -12.96 17.85 24.10
C GLN A 114 -11.58 17.31 24.53
N PRO A 115 -11.46 16.00 24.81
CA PRO A 115 -10.18 15.37 25.10
C PRO A 115 -9.21 15.52 23.92
N ASN A 116 -8.00 15.97 24.22
CA ASN A 116 -6.92 16.18 23.26
C ASN A 116 -5.59 15.74 23.90
N ILE A 117 -4.53 15.65 23.12
CA ILE A 117 -3.19 15.26 23.57
C ILE A 117 -2.14 16.24 23.07
N VAL A 118 -1.09 16.41 23.87
CA VAL A 118 0.13 17.12 23.47
C VAL A 118 1.35 16.37 24.00
N GLY A 119 2.49 16.48 23.33
CA GLY A 119 3.75 15.93 23.85
C GLY A 119 4.68 15.38 22.76
N ASP A 120 5.83 14.87 23.21
CA ASP A 120 6.84 14.30 22.31
C ASP A 120 6.32 13.05 21.60
N GLY A 121 5.49 12.24 22.27
CA GLY A 121 4.95 10.99 21.71
C GLY A 121 4.23 11.17 20.37
N ILE A 122 3.37 12.20 20.26
CA ILE A 122 2.66 12.52 19.01
C ILE A 122 3.59 13.13 17.97
N ASN A 123 4.54 13.97 18.37
CA ASN A 123 5.51 14.58 17.46
C ASN A 123 6.40 13.53 16.80
N VAL A 124 6.91 12.57 17.57
CA VAL A 124 7.71 11.46 17.06
C VAL A 124 6.88 10.57 16.13
N ALA A 125 5.62 10.26 16.46
CA ALA A 125 4.73 9.50 15.58
C ALA A 125 4.58 10.17 14.20
N GLN A 126 4.39 11.49 14.19
CA GLN A 126 4.32 12.27 12.96
C GLN A 126 5.65 12.20 12.16
N ARG A 127 6.81 12.23 12.83
CA ARG A 127 8.11 12.09 12.14
C ARG A 127 8.29 10.71 11.53
N VAL A 128 7.98 9.66 12.29
CA VAL A 128 8.04 8.28 11.83
C VAL A 128 7.14 8.08 10.60
N MET A 129 5.91 8.61 10.63
CA MET A 129 5.01 8.62 9.46
C MET A 129 5.62 9.37 8.28
N GLY A 130 6.25 10.53 8.52
CA GLY A 130 6.87 11.34 7.48
C GLY A 130 8.03 10.66 6.74
N PHE A 131 8.65 9.63 7.34
CA PHE A 131 9.67 8.80 6.68
C PHE A 131 9.08 7.67 5.83
N ALA A 132 7.78 7.39 5.94
CA ALA A 132 7.13 6.28 5.27
C ALA A 132 6.80 6.62 3.81
N ASP A 133 7.02 5.68 2.91
CA ASP A 133 6.48 5.72 1.56
C ASP A 133 4.94 5.52 1.59
N PRO A 134 4.19 5.94 0.56
CA PRO A 134 2.76 5.68 0.50
C PRO A 134 2.41 4.19 0.56
N GLY A 135 1.45 3.85 1.44
CA GLY A 135 1.04 2.49 1.80
C GLY A 135 1.94 1.81 2.84
N GLN A 136 3.11 2.38 3.15
CA GLN A 136 4.06 1.81 4.09
C GLN A 136 3.64 2.11 5.53
N ILE A 137 3.87 1.14 6.41
CA ILE A 137 3.78 1.32 7.86
C ILE A 137 5.20 1.31 8.42
N LEU A 138 5.58 2.41 9.06
CA LEU A 138 6.80 2.52 9.85
C LEU A 138 6.47 2.64 11.33
N VAL A 139 7.34 2.10 12.18
CA VAL A 139 7.22 2.25 13.64
C VAL A 139 8.54 2.71 14.23
N SER A 140 8.48 3.42 15.36
CA SER A 140 9.66 3.77 16.15
C SER A 140 10.26 2.56 16.85
N ARG A 141 11.54 2.65 17.22
CA ARG A 141 12.20 1.69 18.12
C ARG A 141 11.40 1.43 19.40
N SER A 142 10.92 2.48 20.08
CA SER A 142 10.20 2.31 21.36
C SER A 142 8.93 1.47 21.21
N TYR A 143 8.22 1.64 20.09
CA TYR A 143 7.05 0.82 19.79
C TYR A 143 7.45 -0.63 19.48
N TYR A 144 8.46 -0.82 18.62
CA TYR A 144 8.99 -2.14 18.30
C TYR A 144 9.44 -2.92 19.54
N ASP A 145 10.24 -2.30 20.41
CA ASP A 145 10.80 -2.94 21.61
C ASP A 145 9.71 -3.41 22.58
N ALA A 146 8.58 -2.69 22.65
CA ALA A 146 7.44 -3.05 23.48
C ALA A 146 6.61 -4.17 22.85
N VAL A 147 6.21 -4.02 21.59
CA VAL A 147 5.28 -4.94 20.91
C VAL A 147 5.92 -6.28 20.58
N SER A 148 7.21 -6.30 20.23
CA SER A 148 7.95 -7.54 19.95
C SER A 148 8.03 -8.48 21.17
N ARG A 149 7.88 -7.94 22.38
CA ARG A 149 7.86 -8.73 23.63
C ARG A 149 6.51 -9.36 23.93
N LEU A 150 5.44 -8.91 23.28
CA LEU A 150 4.09 -9.45 23.49
C LEU A 150 3.92 -10.80 22.79
N SER A 151 4.57 -11.01 21.65
CA SER A 151 4.43 -12.22 20.83
C SER A 151 5.61 -12.35 19.86
N GLN A 152 6.09 -13.59 19.66
CA GLN A 152 7.15 -13.89 18.70
C GLN A 152 6.68 -13.65 17.26
N GLU A 153 5.40 -13.86 17.00
CA GLU A 153 4.76 -13.59 15.72
C GLU A 153 4.82 -12.09 15.40
N TYR A 154 4.53 -11.22 16.36
CA TYR A 154 4.69 -9.78 16.17
C TYR A 154 6.14 -9.41 15.88
N ALA A 155 7.09 -9.94 16.67
CA ALA A 155 8.51 -9.68 16.45
C ALA A 155 8.96 -10.02 15.01
N GLY A 156 8.44 -11.11 14.43
CA GLY A 156 8.74 -11.53 13.07
C GLY A 156 8.18 -10.64 11.96
N MET A 157 7.27 -9.69 12.25
CA MET A 157 6.69 -8.79 11.25
C MET A 157 7.51 -7.53 10.98
N PHE A 158 8.45 -7.19 11.87
CA PHE A 158 9.19 -5.95 11.82
C PHE A 158 10.57 -6.13 11.17
N HIS A 159 10.93 -5.19 10.30
CA HIS A 159 12.22 -5.15 9.62
C HIS A 159 12.90 -3.80 9.85
N TYR A 160 14.10 -3.83 10.40
CA TYR A 160 14.88 -2.62 10.63
C TYR A 160 15.20 -1.89 9.31
N GLN A 161 14.92 -0.58 9.26
CA GLN A 161 15.13 0.28 8.09
C GLN A 161 16.23 1.32 8.30
N GLY A 162 16.95 1.25 9.42
CA GLY A 162 18.00 2.21 9.78
C GLY A 162 17.52 3.39 10.62
N SER A 163 18.44 4.31 10.87
CA SER A 163 18.19 5.61 11.50
C SER A 163 17.83 6.66 10.44
N ARG A 164 16.86 7.52 10.77
CA ARG A 164 16.40 8.66 9.96
C ARG A 164 16.44 9.92 10.80
N THR A 165 16.90 11.02 10.22
CA THR A 165 16.92 12.32 10.90
C THR A 165 15.68 13.13 10.55
N ASP A 166 15.03 13.70 11.55
CA ASP A 166 13.94 14.65 11.30
C ASP A 166 14.46 16.07 11.00
N LYS A 167 13.53 17.01 10.78
CA LYS A 167 13.84 18.42 10.51
C LYS A 167 14.55 19.15 11.66
N HIS A 168 14.58 18.55 12.85
CA HIS A 168 15.27 19.06 14.03
C HIS A 168 16.60 18.33 14.27
N VAL A 169 17.08 17.54 13.30
CA VAL A 169 18.34 16.78 13.37
C VAL A 169 18.30 15.71 14.49
N ARG A 170 17.10 15.32 14.94
CA ARG A 170 16.94 14.21 15.86
C ARG A 170 16.92 12.90 15.07
N GLU A 171 17.69 11.94 15.53
CA GLU A 171 17.71 10.59 14.98
C GLU A 171 16.54 9.73 15.48
N HIS A 172 15.96 8.99 14.56
CA HIS A 172 14.83 8.09 14.78
C HIS A 172 15.13 6.77 14.10
N GLU A 173 15.23 5.72 14.89
CA GLU A 173 15.34 4.37 14.35
C GLU A 173 13.97 3.81 14.03
N VAL A 174 13.83 3.33 12.80
CA VAL A 174 12.55 2.94 12.24
C VAL A 174 12.54 1.49 11.78
N TYR A 175 11.39 0.85 11.97
CA TYR A 175 11.13 -0.52 11.56
C TYR A 175 9.91 -0.52 10.64
N ALA A 176 10.00 -1.19 9.50
CA ALA A 176 8.87 -1.41 8.61
C ALA A 176 8.10 -2.67 9.02
N ILE A 177 6.77 -2.64 8.89
CA ILE A 177 5.92 -3.82 9.05
C ILE A 177 5.59 -4.41 7.68
N GLY A 178 5.79 -5.72 7.47
CA GLY A 178 5.56 -6.41 6.19
C GLY A 178 6.86 -6.61 5.38
N TYR A 179 6.82 -7.40 4.30
CA TYR A 179 8.06 -7.92 3.71
C TYR A 179 8.95 -6.82 3.08
N PRO A 180 10.29 -6.91 3.20
CA PRO A 180 11.21 -6.09 2.42
C PRO A 180 10.98 -6.35 0.92
N GLY A 181 10.45 -5.36 0.20
CA GLY A 181 10.10 -5.49 -1.21
C GLY A 181 8.61 -5.73 -1.49
N ASP A 182 7.76 -5.89 -0.47
CA ASP A 182 6.32 -5.73 -0.66
C ASP A 182 6.06 -4.31 -1.15
N PHE A 183 5.59 -4.20 -2.39
CA PHE A 183 5.14 -2.93 -2.94
C PHE A 183 3.86 -2.55 -2.21
N THR A 184 3.98 -1.76 -1.14
CA THR A 184 2.85 -1.29 -0.34
C THR A 184 1.91 -0.36 -1.11
N SER A 185 2.32 0.09 -2.30
CA SER A 185 1.40 0.60 -3.32
C SER A 185 1.58 -0.19 -4.61
N THR A 186 0.47 -0.66 -5.18
CA THR A 186 0.40 -1.25 -6.54
C THR A 186 0.89 -0.27 -7.62
N GLN A 187 1.22 0.97 -7.28
CA GLN A 187 1.51 2.07 -8.20
C GLN A 187 3.00 2.42 -8.38
N ARG A 188 3.97 1.83 -7.68
CA ARG A 188 5.38 2.12 -8.01
C ARG A 188 5.71 1.77 -9.47
N THR A 189 4.97 0.83 -10.07
CA THR A 189 5.07 0.45 -11.49
C THR A 189 4.30 1.42 -12.42
N LEU A 190 3.12 1.89 -12.03
CA LEU A 190 2.27 2.78 -12.84
C LEU A 190 2.76 4.24 -12.82
N ALA A 191 3.19 4.75 -11.67
CA ALA A 191 3.78 6.08 -11.55
C ALA A 191 5.12 6.19 -12.30
N LYS A 192 5.84 5.08 -12.50
CA LYS A 192 7.08 5.07 -13.30
C LYS A 192 6.79 5.08 -14.80
N GLN A 193 5.65 4.52 -15.23
CA GLN A 193 5.21 4.51 -16.63
C GLN A 193 4.51 5.81 -17.05
N SER A 194 3.70 6.45 -16.19
CA SER A 194 3.04 7.73 -16.50
C SER A 194 3.97 8.94 -16.46
N ARG A 195 5.11 8.83 -15.77
CA ARG A 195 6.14 9.89 -15.68
C ARG A 195 6.96 10.11 -16.96
N HIS A 196 6.76 9.32 -18.00
CA HIS A 196 7.43 9.51 -19.30
C HIS A 196 6.56 10.16 -20.38
N ALA A 197 5.28 10.38 -20.12
CA ALA A 197 4.37 11.00 -21.07
C ALA A 197 4.02 12.43 -20.64
N GLY A 198 4.81 13.41 -21.09
CA GLY A 198 4.33 14.79 -21.19
C GLY A 198 4.95 15.84 -20.25
N ALA A 199 6.27 15.92 -20.15
CA ALA A 199 6.92 17.11 -19.60
C ALA A 199 7.87 17.73 -20.63
N THR A 200 7.45 18.83 -21.26
CA THR A 200 8.28 19.68 -22.13
C THR A 200 8.52 21.02 -21.46
N GLY A 201 9.78 21.48 -21.42
CA GLY A 201 10.15 22.82 -20.96
C GLY A 201 10.68 22.93 -19.53
N PHE A 202 10.61 24.13 -18.96
CA PHE A 202 11.25 24.55 -17.70
C PHE A 202 10.87 23.66 -16.50
N ASP A 203 9.66 23.10 -16.50
CA ASP A 203 9.21 22.13 -15.50
C ASP A 203 9.99 20.81 -15.57
N ALA A 204 10.38 20.34 -16.75
CA ALA A 204 11.25 19.17 -16.89
C ALA A 204 12.70 19.44 -16.44
N ALA A 205 13.14 20.71 -16.45
CA ALA A 205 14.45 21.11 -15.93
C ALA A 205 14.46 21.19 -14.40
N LEU A 206 13.41 21.76 -13.79
CA LEU A 206 13.19 21.75 -12.34
C LEU A 206 12.99 20.33 -11.78
N PHE A 207 12.24 19.47 -12.48
CA PHE A 207 12.05 18.06 -12.10
C PHE A 207 13.32 17.20 -12.25
N ARG A 208 14.22 17.57 -13.17
CA ARG A 208 15.56 16.95 -13.26
C ARG A 208 16.45 17.42 -12.12
N LEU A 209 16.33 18.66 -11.66
CA LEU A 209 17.06 19.20 -10.50
C LEU A 209 16.67 18.53 -9.18
N GLU A 210 15.38 18.25 -8.94
CA GLU A 210 14.94 17.52 -7.73
C GLU A 210 15.38 16.05 -7.72
N ASN A 211 15.28 15.34 -8.86
CA ASN A 211 15.81 13.97 -8.96
C ASN A 211 17.34 13.92 -8.87
N TYR A 212 18.04 14.94 -9.39
CA TYR A 212 19.48 15.07 -9.16
C TYR A 212 19.80 15.41 -7.71
N TRP A 213 18.95 16.16 -6.99
CA TRP A 213 19.14 16.48 -5.57
C TRP A 213 19.01 15.24 -4.68
N ASP A 214 18.02 14.36 -4.91
CA ASP A 214 17.89 13.12 -4.13
C ASP A 214 19.00 12.10 -4.43
N ILE A 215 19.41 11.98 -5.69
CA ILE A 215 20.57 11.16 -6.09
C ILE A 215 21.87 11.79 -5.55
N PHE A 216 21.99 13.11 -5.55
CA PHE A 216 23.14 13.86 -5.05
C PHE A 216 23.24 13.77 -3.52
N VAL A 217 22.16 13.93 -2.77
CA VAL A 217 22.12 13.76 -1.30
C VAL A 217 22.40 12.31 -0.90
N GLY A 218 21.85 11.32 -1.62
CA GLY A 218 22.15 9.91 -1.40
C GLY A 218 23.59 9.50 -1.78
N THR A 219 24.21 10.20 -2.73
CA THR A 219 25.61 9.99 -3.13
C THR A 219 26.56 10.77 -2.20
N MET A 220 26.18 11.97 -1.75
CA MET A 220 26.88 12.77 -0.74
C MET A 220 26.89 12.09 0.62
N ALA A 221 25.81 11.45 1.06
CA ALA A 221 25.77 10.66 2.31
C ALA A 221 26.69 9.41 2.30
N ARG A 222 27.12 8.95 1.12
CA ARG A 222 28.20 7.94 0.98
C ARG A 222 29.58 8.59 1.02
N TRP A 223 29.74 9.77 0.42
CA TRP A 223 30.97 10.55 0.47
C TRP A 223 31.25 11.18 1.84
N GLU A 224 30.24 11.51 2.63
CA GLU A 224 30.35 12.10 3.97
C GLU A 224 31.02 11.13 4.95
N ARG A 225 30.62 9.86 4.91
CA ARG A 225 31.25 8.80 5.73
C ARG A 225 32.71 8.54 5.34
N PHE A 226 33.05 8.69 4.06
CA PHE A 226 34.43 8.54 3.58
C PHE A 226 35.28 9.79 3.90
N ALA A 227 34.76 10.99 3.65
CA ALA A 227 35.45 12.27 3.89
C ALA A 227 35.65 12.56 5.39
N VAL A 228 34.66 12.28 6.25
CA VAL A 228 34.78 12.49 7.70
C VAL A 228 35.77 11.49 8.32
N ALA A 229 35.79 10.23 7.85
CA ALA A 229 36.81 9.27 8.27
C ALA A 229 38.23 9.70 7.84
N THR A 230 38.38 10.13 6.58
CA THR A 230 39.68 10.58 6.05
C THR A 230 40.16 11.90 6.69
N PHE A 231 39.25 12.81 7.06
CA PHE A 231 39.57 14.09 7.71
C PHE A 231 39.93 13.91 9.20
N ARG A 232 39.27 12.96 9.89
CA ARG A 232 39.57 12.62 11.29
C ARG A 232 40.98 12.06 11.45
N ASP A 233 41.44 11.26 10.49
CA ASP A 233 42.75 10.61 10.52
C ASP A 233 43.85 11.45 9.82
N ALA A 234 43.51 12.61 9.22
CA ALA A 234 44.46 13.48 8.52
C ALA A 234 45.20 14.49 9.42
N SER A 235 46.46 14.79 9.08
CA SER A 235 47.31 15.76 9.78
C SER A 235 46.85 17.22 9.56
N ALA A 236 47.22 18.14 10.47
CA ALA A 236 46.77 19.54 10.44
C ALA A 236 47.04 20.26 9.11
N LYS A 237 48.14 19.96 8.42
CA LYS A 237 48.46 20.54 7.09
C LYS A 237 47.54 20.02 5.98
N GLN A 238 47.12 18.76 6.03
CA GLN A 238 46.20 18.17 5.04
C GLN A 238 44.77 18.68 5.22
N ARG A 239 44.34 18.93 6.46
CA ARG A 239 43.02 19.53 6.75
C ARG A 239 42.87 20.91 6.13
N VAL A 240 43.90 21.75 6.20
CA VAL A 240 43.92 23.08 5.56
C VAL A 240 43.82 22.98 4.04
N ALA A 241 44.50 22.01 3.43
CA ALA A 241 44.42 21.78 1.99
C ALA A 241 43.02 21.34 1.54
N TYR A 242 42.36 20.44 2.27
CA TYR A 242 41.00 19.99 1.95
C TYR A 242 39.96 21.11 2.07
N VAL A 243 40.07 21.95 3.11
CA VAL A 243 39.21 23.12 3.27
C VAL A 243 39.44 24.13 2.13
N GLY A 244 40.70 24.34 1.73
CA GLY A 244 41.04 25.20 0.60
C GLY A 244 40.40 24.74 -0.72
N VAL A 245 40.44 23.45 -1.03
CA VAL A 245 39.82 22.89 -2.25
C VAL A 245 38.29 23.02 -2.22
N ALA A 246 37.66 22.78 -1.06
CA ALA A 246 36.21 22.90 -0.91
C ALA A 246 35.73 24.34 -1.10
N VAL A 247 36.46 25.32 -0.57
CA VAL A 247 36.15 26.75 -0.73
C VAL A 247 36.27 27.19 -2.19
N VAL A 248 37.31 26.74 -2.90
CA VAL A 248 37.49 27.05 -4.33
C VAL A 248 36.37 26.43 -5.18
N ALA A 249 35.99 25.19 -4.89
CA ALA A 249 34.88 24.52 -5.58
C ALA A 249 33.54 25.24 -5.37
N ALA A 250 33.24 25.66 -4.13
CA ALA A 250 32.04 26.43 -3.82
C ALA A 250 32.02 27.78 -4.57
N PHE A 251 33.17 28.47 -4.62
CA PHE A 251 33.29 29.74 -5.32
C PHE A 251 33.06 29.62 -6.83
N LEU A 252 33.61 28.56 -7.45
CA LEU A 252 33.37 28.28 -8.88
C LEU A 252 31.91 27.95 -9.18
N LEU A 253 31.23 27.25 -8.27
CA LEU A 253 29.82 26.88 -8.42
C LEU A 253 28.91 28.12 -8.34
N VAL A 254 29.20 29.03 -7.40
CA VAL A 254 28.50 30.33 -7.31
C VAL A 254 28.74 31.17 -8.57
N ALA A 255 29.98 31.25 -9.06
CA ALA A 255 30.29 31.98 -10.29
C ALA A 255 29.55 31.42 -11.52
N LEU A 256 29.42 30.09 -11.60
CA LEU A 256 28.66 29.43 -12.66
C LEU A 256 27.16 29.74 -12.58
N MET A 257 26.59 29.74 -11.38
CA MET A 257 25.18 30.07 -11.15
C MET A 257 24.87 31.53 -11.53
N VAL A 258 25.74 32.47 -11.17
CA VAL A 258 25.61 33.89 -11.57
C VAL A 258 25.67 34.04 -13.10
N LYS A 259 26.56 33.29 -13.76
CA LYS A 259 26.70 33.33 -15.23
C LYS A 259 25.50 32.70 -15.96
N LEU A 260 24.85 31.70 -15.38
CA LEU A 260 23.61 31.13 -15.92
C LEU A 260 22.41 32.07 -15.72
N ALA A 261 22.32 32.76 -14.59
CA ALA A 261 21.22 33.67 -14.26
C ALA A 261 21.23 34.97 -15.08
N SER A 262 22.36 35.32 -15.69
CA SER A 262 22.56 36.60 -16.39
C SER A 262 22.32 36.50 -17.92
N ARG A 263 21.63 35.47 -18.43
CA ARG A 263 21.28 35.38 -19.85
C ARG A 263 20.06 36.25 -20.15
N PRO A 264 20.12 37.23 -21.08
CA PRO A 264 18.98 38.08 -21.39
C PRO A 264 17.88 37.30 -22.13
N GLU A 265 16.62 37.52 -21.75
CA GLU A 265 15.45 36.87 -22.36
C GLU A 265 15.23 37.31 -23.83
N PRO A 266 14.75 36.41 -24.70
CA PRO A 266 14.34 36.78 -26.06
C PRO A 266 13.02 37.56 -26.05
N LYS A 267 13.00 38.70 -26.76
CA LYS A 267 11.82 39.56 -26.93
C LYS A 267 10.64 38.78 -27.55
N PRO A 268 9.39 39.01 -27.10
CA PRO A 268 8.21 38.39 -27.71
C PRO A 268 7.98 38.96 -29.12
N ALA A 269 7.67 38.07 -30.07
CA ALA A 269 7.30 38.41 -31.43
C ALA A 269 5.95 39.14 -31.45
N GLN A 270 5.89 40.24 -32.21
CA GLN A 270 4.68 41.05 -32.42
C GLN A 270 3.69 40.27 -33.29
N ILE A 271 2.46 40.09 -32.81
CA ILE A 271 1.32 39.69 -33.64
C ILE A 271 0.80 40.97 -34.31
N ALA A 272 0.86 41.00 -35.63
CA ALA A 272 0.36 42.11 -36.43
C ALA A 272 -1.18 42.20 -36.34
N SER A 273 -1.64 43.41 -36.07
CA SER A 273 -3.03 43.86 -36.09
C SER A 273 -3.67 43.69 -37.47
N ILE A 274 -4.91 43.21 -37.52
CA ILE A 274 -5.79 43.36 -38.69
C ILE A 274 -6.97 44.23 -38.26
N GLU A 275 -7.11 45.39 -38.90
CA GLU A 275 -8.25 46.31 -38.78
C GLU A 275 -9.45 45.86 -39.65
N PRO A 276 -10.67 46.36 -39.36
CA PRO A 276 -11.94 45.79 -39.82
C PRO A 276 -12.51 46.50 -41.05
N VAL A 277 -13.17 45.77 -41.97
CA VAL A 277 -14.04 46.39 -43.00
C VAL A 277 -15.24 45.50 -43.38
N LYS A 278 -16.43 46.08 -43.14
CA LYS A 278 -17.76 45.97 -43.79
C LYS A 278 -18.65 44.73 -43.62
N THR A 279 -19.67 44.96 -42.80
CA THR A 279 -21.07 44.51 -42.97
C THR A 279 -21.66 44.93 -44.33
N ASP A 280 -22.36 44.03 -45.02
CA ASP A 280 -23.76 44.29 -45.38
C ASP A 280 -24.57 43.04 -45.80
N LYS A 281 -25.88 43.11 -45.50
CA LYS A 281 -27.04 42.32 -45.99
C LYS A 281 -27.42 40.95 -45.37
N LEU A 282 -28.21 41.05 -44.29
CA LEU A 282 -29.62 40.63 -44.17
C LEU A 282 -30.17 39.55 -45.15
N GLN A 283 -30.60 38.39 -44.65
CA GLN A 283 -32.03 38.06 -44.42
C GLN A 283 -32.23 36.59 -43.98
N ALA A 284 -33.23 36.40 -43.11
CA ALA A 284 -33.70 35.13 -42.59
C ALA A 284 -34.62 34.40 -43.58
N SER A 285 -34.62 33.06 -43.56
CA SER A 285 -35.79 32.23 -43.26
C SER A 285 -35.60 30.77 -43.71
N SER A 286 -35.95 29.85 -42.80
CA SER A 286 -36.65 28.56 -42.98
C SER A 286 -36.20 27.55 -44.06
N VAL A 287 -36.07 26.29 -43.62
CA VAL A 287 -36.81 25.09 -44.06
C VAL A 287 -35.92 23.85 -43.85
N ALA A 288 -36.34 23.06 -42.86
CA ALA A 288 -36.44 21.60 -42.77
C ALA A 288 -35.60 20.66 -43.67
N GLU A 289 -35.12 19.63 -42.96
CA GLU A 289 -35.26 18.19 -43.24
C GLU A 289 -34.22 17.41 -44.07
N THR A 290 -33.92 16.23 -43.49
CA THR A 290 -33.30 15.01 -44.06
C THR A 290 -31.77 15.07 -44.11
N GLU A 291 -31.02 14.21 -43.44
CA GLU A 291 -30.93 12.79 -43.79
C GLU A 291 -30.19 11.98 -42.70
N GLN A 292 -30.92 11.19 -41.90
CA GLN A 292 -30.37 10.09 -41.09
C GLN A 292 -31.52 9.21 -40.57
N ALA A 293 -31.84 8.12 -41.28
CA ALA A 293 -32.34 6.84 -40.73
C ALA A 293 -32.71 5.87 -41.86
N LYS A 294 -31.93 4.81 -42.03
CA LYS A 294 -32.38 3.57 -42.68
C LYS A 294 -32.78 2.56 -41.60
N ILE A 295 -34.08 2.28 -41.51
CA ILE A 295 -34.74 0.97 -41.75
C ILE A 295 -34.06 -0.25 -41.07
N ALA A 296 -34.70 -1.15 -40.33
CA ALA A 296 -36.06 -1.33 -39.80
C ALA A 296 -36.01 -2.54 -38.83
N LYS A 297 -36.97 -2.59 -37.90
CA LYS A 297 -37.34 -3.75 -37.08
C LYS A 297 -38.50 -4.49 -37.75
N GLU A 298 -38.48 -5.81 -37.76
CA GLU A 298 -39.68 -6.68 -37.89
C GLU A 298 -39.29 -8.07 -37.32
N ALA A 299 -39.74 -8.47 -36.13
CA ALA A 299 -41.04 -9.03 -35.72
C ALA A 299 -41.04 -10.58 -35.69
N ALA A 300 -41.69 -11.10 -34.67
CA ALA A 300 -41.80 -12.51 -34.31
C ALA A 300 -43.06 -13.16 -34.91
N LYS A 301 -43.02 -14.47 -35.22
CA LYS A 301 -43.84 -15.54 -34.58
C LYS A 301 -43.74 -16.91 -35.29
N GLU A 302 -43.69 -17.94 -34.44
CA GLU A 302 -44.34 -19.28 -34.47
C GLU A 302 -44.47 -20.07 -35.78
N VAL A 303 -44.11 -21.36 -35.74
CA VAL A 303 -45.03 -22.52 -35.82
C VAL A 303 -44.35 -23.76 -35.20
N LYS A 304 -45.19 -24.62 -34.62
CA LYS A 304 -44.94 -25.78 -33.76
C LYS A 304 -45.46 -27.03 -34.49
N GLU A 305 -44.76 -28.16 -34.42
CA GLU A 305 -45.38 -29.49 -34.51
C GLU A 305 -44.47 -30.59 -33.89
N THR A 306 -45.13 -31.57 -33.27
CA THR A 306 -44.70 -32.62 -32.30
C THR A 306 -44.77 -34.03 -32.95
N PRO A 307 -44.77 -35.21 -32.24
CA PRO A 307 -44.22 -35.67 -30.93
C PRO A 307 -43.52 -37.06 -30.99
N ARG A 308 -42.94 -37.54 -29.87
CA ARG A 308 -43.19 -38.87 -29.19
C ARG A 308 -42.04 -39.24 -28.22
N GLU A 309 -42.30 -39.38 -26.90
CA GLU A 309 -42.66 -40.61 -26.14
C GLU A 309 -41.40 -41.47 -25.78
N VAL A 310 -41.11 -42.00 -24.59
CA VAL A 310 -41.83 -42.26 -23.32
C VAL A 310 -40.80 -42.52 -22.19
N ASP A 311 -41.19 -42.22 -20.94
CA ASP A 311 -41.01 -42.93 -19.65
C ASP A 311 -39.65 -43.55 -19.24
N ALA A 312 -39.04 -43.18 -18.11
CA ALA A 312 -39.46 -43.21 -16.69
C ALA A 312 -39.15 -44.52 -15.95
N ASP A 313 -38.38 -44.32 -14.88
CA ASP A 313 -38.60 -44.84 -13.52
C ASP A 313 -37.72 -45.95 -12.89
N ALA A 314 -37.15 -45.51 -11.76
CA ALA A 314 -37.11 -46.15 -10.45
C ALA A 314 -36.36 -47.47 -10.16
N LYS A 315 -35.43 -47.29 -9.20
CA LYS A 315 -35.27 -48.02 -7.91
C LYS A 315 -34.34 -49.26 -7.83
N LYS A 316 -33.23 -48.98 -7.11
CA LYS A 316 -32.90 -49.46 -5.74
C LYS A 316 -32.46 -50.93 -5.54
N ALA A 317 -31.18 -51.02 -5.12
CA ALA A 317 -30.61 -51.90 -4.08
C ALA A 317 -30.54 -53.43 -4.28
N ALA A 318 -29.31 -53.91 -4.50
CA ALA A 318 -28.75 -55.12 -3.88
C ALA A 318 -27.20 -55.02 -3.94
N ARG A 319 -26.55 -54.56 -2.87
CA ARG A 319 -25.86 -55.39 -1.85
C ARG A 319 -24.83 -56.40 -2.41
N LYS A 320 -23.57 -55.95 -2.38
CA LYS A 320 -22.46 -56.61 -1.64
C LYS A 320 -22.04 -58.01 -2.13
N SER A 321 -21.05 -58.05 -3.03
CA SER A 321 -19.95 -59.06 -2.99
C SER A 321 -18.92 -58.78 -4.08
N ARG A 322 -17.78 -58.21 -3.66
CA ARG A 322 -16.41 -58.28 -4.25
C ARG A 322 -15.60 -57.04 -3.84
N LYS A 323 -15.54 -56.82 -2.52
CA LYS A 323 -14.30 -56.38 -1.89
C LYS A 323 -13.44 -57.63 -1.68
N ILE A 324 -12.12 -57.45 -1.62
CA ILE A 324 -11.05 -58.46 -1.55
C ILE A 324 -10.55 -58.88 -2.94
N ALA A 325 -9.97 -57.92 -3.68
CA ALA A 325 -9.00 -58.12 -4.77
C ALA A 325 -8.42 -56.76 -5.23
N ALA A 326 -9.21 -55.67 -5.12
CA ALA A 326 -8.80 -54.32 -5.54
C ALA A 326 -8.04 -53.50 -4.47
N ALA A 327 -7.55 -54.13 -3.40
CA ALA A 327 -6.91 -53.46 -2.26
C ALA A 327 -5.38 -53.62 -2.19
N GLU A 328 -4.79 -54.52 -2.98
CA GLU A 328 -3.33 -54.78 -2.95
C GLU A 328 -2.58 -54.21 -4.16
N GLU A 329 -3.28 -53.83 -5.23
CA GLU A 329 -2.69 -53.17 -6.40
C GLU A 329 -2.51 -51.65 -6.18
N LYS A 330 -3.43 -51.01 -5.43
CA LYS A 330 -3.34 -49.59 -5.06
C LYS A 330 -2.24 -49.24 -4.05
N ALA A 331 -1.65 -50.22 -3.38
CA ALA A 331 -0.57 -50.00 -2.42
C ALA A 331 0.84 -50.03 -3.07
N ARG A 332 0.97 -50.61 -4.27
CA ARG A 332 2.25 -50.66 -5.00
C ARG A 332 2.45 -49.44 -5.91
N ASP A 333 1.37 -48.86 -6.44
CA ASP A 333 1.43 -47.60 -7.20
C ASP A 333 1.66 -46.37 -6.31
N ALA A 334 1.24 -46.42 -5.04
CA ALA A 334 1.43 -45.33 -4.09
C ALA A 334 2.89 -45.12 -3.63
N LYS A 335 3.80 -46.06 -3.90
CA LYS A 335 5.23 -45.95 -3.52
C LYS A 335 6.15 -45.53 -4.68
N LYS A 336 5.64 -45.37 -5.91
CA LYS A 336 6.43 -44.94 -7.07
C LYS A 336 6.21 -43.46 -7.47
N SER A 337 5.27 -42.75 -6.85
CA SER A 337 4.97 -41.34 -7.13
C SER A 337 5.75 -40.32 -6.29
N ALA A 338 6.64 -40.75 -5.39
CA ALA A 338 7.50 -39.85 -4.61
C ALA A 338 8.76 -39.38 -5.38
N ARG A 339 8.62 -39.07 -6.68
CA ARG A 339 9.66 -38.35 -7.43
C ARG A 339 9.27 -36.88 -7.46
N ILE A 340 10.05 -36.09 -6.75
CA ILE A 340 9.96 -34.62 -6.61
C ILE A 340 9.87 -34.00 -8.02
N ARG A 341 8.79 -33.27 -8.30
CA ARG A 341 8.73 -32.33 -9.44
C ARG A 341 9.17 -30.96 -8.94
N THR A 342 10.39 -30.59 -9.28
CA THR A 342 10.90 -29.22 -9.14
C THR A 342 10.26 -28.31 -10.18
N LEU A 343 10.19 -27.00 -9.89
CA LEU A 343 9.70 -25.89 -10.73
C LEU A 343 10.25 -25.82 -12.18
N ALA A 344 11.17 -26.70 -12.55
CA ALA A 344 11.80 -26.76 -13.87
C ALA A 344 11.08 -27.67 -14.87
N GLU A 345 10.11 -28.49 -14.44
CA GLU A 345 9.38 -29.41 -15.32
C GLU A 345 7.86 -29.18 -15.25
N THR A 346 7.37 -28.03 -15.72
CA THR A 346 5.96 -27.93 -16.13
C THR A 346 5.74 -26.78 -17.12
N THR A 347 5.29 -27.14 -18.33
CA THR A 347 4.73 -26.23 -19.34
C THR A 347 3.31 -25.84 -18.93
N GLY A 348 3.15 -24.74 -18.20
CA GLY A 348 1.85 -24.16 -17.84
C GLY A 348 2.00 -22.91 -16.97
N ALA A 349 1.02 -22.00 -17.00
CA ALA A 349 1.04 -20.79 -16.17
C ALA A 349 0.59 -21.13 -14.73
N PRO A 350 1.34 -20.76 -13.68
CA PRO A 350 0.97 -21.08 -12.30
C PRO A 350 -0.35 -20.41 -11.94
N ALA A 351 -1.21 -21.13 -11.21
CA ALA A 351 -2.45 -20.60 -10.70
C ALA A 351 -2.21 -19.81 -9.41
N VAL A 352 -3.07 -18.84 -9.10
CA VAL A 352 -2.88 -17.94 -7.94
C VAL A 352 -4.02 -18.11 -6.95
N VAL A 353 -3.69 -18.52 -5.73
CA VAL A 353 -4.64 -18.64 -4.62
C VAL A 353 -4.53 -17.41 -3.72
N SER A 354 -5.57 -16.57 -3.71
CA SER A 354 -5.66 -15.42 -2.82
C SER A 354 -6.20 -15.82 -1.45
N LEU A 355 -5.48 -15.47 -0.39
CA LEU A 355 -5.73 -15.84 1.00
C LEU A 355 -6.18 -14.61 1.80
N GLY A 356 -7.31 -14.73 2.48
CA GLY A 356 -7.82 -13.70 3.39
C GLY A 356 -8.22 -14.34 4.72
N VAL A 357 -7.24 -14.56 5.59
CA VAL A 357 -7.43 -15.18 6.90
C VAL A 357 -7.41 -14.14 8.03
N LEU A 358 -8.43 -14.13 8.89
CA LEU A 358 -8.55 -13.23 10.05
C LEU A 358 -8.79 -14.05 11.35
N PRO A 359 -8.22 -13.66 12.50
CA PRO A 359 -7.26 -12.57 12.69
C PRO A 359 -5.90 -12.90 12.07
N TRP A 360 -5.54 -14.20 12.03
CA TRP A 360 -4.39 -14.75 11.32
C TRP A 360 -4.50 -16.28 11.22
N GLY A 361 -3.66 -16.92 10.39
CA GLY A 361 -3.50 -18.37 10.34
C GLY A 361 -2.26 -18.82 9.57
N GLU A 362 -1.61 -19.88 10.05
CA GLU A 362 -0.55 -20.61 9.35
C GLU A 362 -1.13 -21.37 8.17
N ILE A 363 -0.52 -21.22 7.00
CA ILE A 363 -0.97 -21.82 5.75
C ILE A 363 -0.03 -22.95 5.36
N TYR A 364 -0.58 -24.15 5.19
CA TYR A 364 0.12 -25.32 4.69
C TYR A 364 -0.51 -25.74 3.35
N LEU A 365 0.34 -25.98 2.35
CA LEU A 365 -0.03 -26.53 1.04
C LEU A 365 0.57 -27.93 0.93
N ASP A 366 -0.26 -28.95 0.76
CA ASP A 366 0.13 -30.36 0.67
C ASP A 366 1.10 -30.80 1.79
N GLY A 367 0.84 -30.29 3.00
CA GLY A 367 1.66 -30.56 4.19
C GLY A 367 2.93 -29.72 4.34
N ARG A 368 3.29 -28.86 3.37
CA ARG A 368 4.42 -27.91 3.49
C ARG A 368 3.93 -26.53 3.94
N MET A 369 4.55 -25.99 4.99
CA MET A 369 4.28 -24.64 5.48
C MET A 369 4.70 -23.61 4.42
N GLN A 370 3.78 -22.72 4.06
CA GLN A 370 3.99 -21.64 3.10
C GLN A 370 4.19 -20.28 3.78
N GLY A 371 3.67 -20.11 5.00
CA GLY A 371 3.78 -18.88 5.79
C GLY A 371 2.53 -18.60 6.60
N VAL A 372 2.39 -17.38 7.11
CA VAL A 372 1.24 -16.92 7.89
C VAL A 372 0.44 -15.91 7.07
N SER A 373 -0.88 -16.06 6.98
CA SER A 373 -1.82 -15.05 6.46
C SER A 373 -2.38 -14.28 7.66
N PRO A 374 -2.45 -12.92 7.67
CA PRO A 374 -2.53 -12.04 6.51
C PRO A 374 -1.24 -11.61 5.79
N PRO A 375 0.01 -11.73 6.30
CA PRO A 375 1.15 -11.29 5.50
C PRO A 375 1.29 -12.11 4.20
N LEU A 376 0.83 -13.37 4.18
CA LEU A 376 0.67 -14.18 2.99
C LEU A 376 -0.74 -14.02 2.40
N MET A 377 -0.87 -13.16 1.38
CA MET A 377 -2.15 -12.91 0.70
C MET A 377 -2.33 -13.65 -0.62
N GLU A 378 -1.24 -14.14 -1.22
CA GLU A 378 -1.27 -14.88 -2.47
C GLU A 378 -0.30 -16.06 -2.41
N LEU A 379 -0.70 -17.18 -2.98
CA LEU A 379 0.08 -18.39 -3.09
C LEU A 379 0.04 -18.90 -4.53
N GLN A 380 1.19 -19.14 -5.14
CA GLN A 380 1.26 -19.76 -6.46
C GLN A 380 1.17 -21.27 -6.30
N VAL A 381 0.21 -21.87 -6.99
CA VAL A 381 -0.09 -23.30 -6.89
C VAL A 381 -0.08 -23.91 -8.30
N VAL A 382 0.43 -25.13 -8.40
CA VAL A 382 0.48 -25.88 -9.66
C VAL A 382 -0.95 -26.34 -10.02
N GLU A 383 -1.19 -26.68 -11.27
CA GLU A 383 -2.46 -27.31 -11.64
C GLU A 383 -2.57 -28.71 -10.99
N GLY A 384 -3.74 -29.00 -10.43
CA GLY A 384 -3.97 -30.25 -9.70
C GLY A 384 -4.89 -30.11 -8.50
N GLN A 385 -5.05 -31.21 -7.78
CA GLN A 385 -5.73 -31.23 -6.48
C GLN A 385 -4.70 -30.95 -5.39
N HIS A 386 -5.00 -29.95 -4.57
CA HIS A 386 -4.13 -29.51 -3.48
C HIS A 386 -4.91 -29.42 -2.17
N GLU A 387 -4.27 -29.82 -1.08
CA GLU A 387 -4.80 -29.66 0.28
C GLU A 387 -4.25 -28.37 0.88
N ILE A 388 -5.13 -27.42 1.21
CA ILE A 388 -4.79 -26.23 1.98
C ILE A 388 -5.28 -26.39 3.41
N LYS A 389 -4.35 -26.37 4.35
CA LYS A 389 -4.63 -26.43 5.78
C LYS A 389 -4.30 -25.08 6.41
N ILE A 390 -5.28 -24.50 7.08
CA ILE A 390 -5.21 -23.22 7.80
C ILE A 390 -5.25 -23.54 9.28
N ARG A 391 -4.14 -23.33 9.97
CA ARG A 391 -4.01 -23.57 11.41
C ARG A 391 -3.94 -22.24 12.14
N ASN A 392 -4.66 -22.14 13.24
CA ASN A 392 -4.50 -21.08 14.23
C ASN A 392 -4.28 -21.75 15.59
N THR A 393 -3.49 -21.15 16.47
CA THR A 393 -3.18 -21.73 17.78
C THR A 393 -4.38 -21.71 18.73
N THR A 394 -5.29 -20.75 18.53
CA THR A 394 -6.43 -20.49 19.41
C THR A 394 -7.72 -21.16 18.90
N PHE A 395 -7.77 -21.52 17.62
CA PHE A 395 -8.98 -22.05 16.98
C PHE A 395 -8.75 -23.42 16.30
N PRO A 396 -9.81 -24.22 16.08
CA PRO A 396 -9.71 -25.48 15.37
C PRO A 396 -9.09 -25.34 13.97
N THR A 397 -8.24 -26.29 13.59
CA THR A 397 -7.59 -26.30 12.28
C THR A 397 -8.61 -26.57 11.17
N VAL A 398 -8.56 -25.76 10.11
CA VAL A 398 -9.45 -25.89 8.96
C VAL A 398 -8.69 -26.45 7.78
N THR A 399 -9.23 -27.50 7.15
CA THR A 399 -8.64 -28.13 5.97
C THR A 399 -9.59 -27.99 4.79
N ARG A 400 -9.08 -27.57 3.62
CA ARG A 400 -9.82 -27.43 2.37
C ARG A 400 -9.08 -28.11 1.24
N LEU A 401 -9.78 -28.97 0.51
CA LEU A 401 -9.32 -29.51 -0.76
C LEU A 401 -9.73 -28.56 -1.87
N ILE A 402 -8.77 -28.09 -2.66
CA ILE A 402 -9.02 -27.25 -3.83
C ILE A 402 -8.56 -27.98 -5.08
N THR A 403 -9.31 -27.85 -6.17
CA THR A 403 -8.90 -28.29 -7.50
C THR A 403 -8.56 -27.05 -8.29
N VAL A 404 -7.33 -26.96 -8.79
CA VAL A 404 -6.77 -25.76 -9.39
C VAL A 404 -6.43 -26.03 -10.85
N LYS A 405 -6.88 -25.15 -11.76
CA LYS A 405 -6.50 -25.20 -13.18
C LYS A 405 -5.46 -24.13 -13.51
N SER A 406 -4.60 -24.37 -14.50
CA SER A 406 -3.57 -23.42 -14.96
C SER A 406 -4.19 -22.03 -15.26
N GLY A 407 -3.58 -20.97 -14.70
CA GLY A 407 -4.03 -19.58 -14.87
C GLY A 407 -5.27 -19.15 -14.07
N GLU A 408 -5.85 -20.04 -13.26
CA GLU A 408 -7.04 -19.74 -12.45
C GLU A 408 -6.67 -18.94 -11.18
N LYS A 409 -7.57 -18.02 -10.77
CA LYS A 409 -7.46 -17.31 -9.49
C LYS A 409 -8.51 -17.81 -8.51
N ILE A 410 -8.10 -18.45 -7.44
CA ILE A 410 -9.00 -18.99 -6.41
C ILE A 410 -8.91 -18.12 -5.16
N LYS A 411 -10.05 -17.71 -4.60
CA LYS A 411 -10.09 -16.87 -3.40
C LYS A 411 -10.54 -17.68 -2.19
N ILE A 412 -9.70 -17.74 -1.17
CA ILE A 412 -9.97 -18.41 0.10
C ILE A 412 -10.04 -17.35 1.19
N ARG A 413 -11.23 -17.11 1.71
CA ARG A 413 -11.45 -16.27 2.89
C ARG A 413 -11.83 -17.15 4.07
N HIS A 414 -11.15 -16.95 5.19
CA HIS A 414 -11.45 -17.64 6.42
C HIS A 414 -11.40 -16.66 7.59
N ARG A 415 -12.45 -16.62 8.39
CA ARG A 415 -12.48 -15.84 9.63
C ARG A 415 -12.64 -16.81 10.77
N PHE A 416 -11.64 -16.89 11.63
CA PHE A 416 -11.77 -17.56 12.90
C PHE A 416 -12.68 -16.70 13.79
N ALA A 417 -13.75 -17.30 14.29
CA ALA A 417 -14.70 -16.71 15.21
C ALA A 417 -14.90 -17.70 16.36
N ASN A 418 -15.14 -17.18 17.56
CA ASN A 418 -15.57 -17.96 18.72
C ASN A 418 -17.04 -18.33 18.61
#